data_AF-A0A8S3A9X4-F1
#
_entry.id   AF-A0A8S3A9X4-F1
#
_cell.length_a   1.000
_cell.length_b   1.000
_cell.length_c   1.000
_cell.angle_alpha   90.00
_cell.angle_beta   90.00
_cell.angle_gamma   90.00
#
_symmetry.space_group_name_H-M   'P 1'
#
loop_
_entity.id
_entity.type
_entity.pdbx_description
1 polymer ?
#
loop_
_entity_poly.entity_id
_entity_poly.type
_entity_poly.pdbx_seq_one_letter_code
_entity_poly.pdbx_strand_id
1 'polypeptide(L)'
;MSFIYYLKCLLHLTPKYDQSLIIRDVAYFSGSDAHGNNKLNNFLPFPKVDSSVLTSDEQQDTNKNKIPIIVHIPGGGWIRSSRTNEWRGGPTVGRMCAREGFIGVVVSYRLARTSLVSFLAWSCSLGLIIIGIALLSWQLITGYVAFMAFAYAYNLFYKVRVPVLVEHMLDDLCHALVYVRNHINEHSPDANPDQIFLSDHSAGAHLASLLVLDKSYFHRHEFSLSNVRGVIATSGIYSLTNPIHDSKMNIQNLIFRLFYS
;
A
#
# COMPACT_ATOMS: atom_id res chain seq x y z
N MET A 1 -16.74 1.99 14.03
CA MET A 1 -16.13 3.29 14.38
C MET A 1 -17.17 4.09 15.17
N SER A 2 -16.93 4.38 16.46
CA SER A 2 -17.94 4.96 17.36
C SER A 2 -18.28 6.41 17.00
N PHE A 3 -19.55 6.80 17.07
CA PHE A 3 -20.06 8.16 16.85
C PHE A 3 -19.29 9.23 17.65
N ILE A 4 -18.83 8.87 18.85
CA ILE A 4 -18.02 9.73 19.73
C ILE A 4 -16.66 10.08 19.10
N TYR A 5 -16.05 9.15 18.37
CA TYR A 5 -14.77 9.40 17.70
C TYR A 5 -14.93 10.38 16.54
N TYR A 6 -15.99 10.20 15.74
CA TYR A 6 -16.30 11.10 14.63
C TYR A 6 -16.52 12.54 15.13
N LEU A 7 -17.25 12.70 16.23
CA LEU A 7 -17.47 14.00 16.86
C LEU A 7 -16.17 14.63 17.39
N LYS A 8 -15.27 13.84 17.99
CA LYS A 8 -13.94 14.32 18.44
C LYS A 8 -13.05 14.78 17.28
N CYS A 9 -13.06 14.08 16.14
CA CYS A 9 -12.34 14.52 14.94
C CYS A 9 -12.95 15.79 14.35
N LEU A 10 -14.29 15.87 14.26
CA LEU A 10 -14.99 17.05 13.76
C LEU A 10 -14.69 18.30 14.60
N LEU A 11 -14.60 18.14 15.92
CA LEU A 11 -14.28 19.20 16.88
C LEU A 11 -12.77 19.47 17.02
N HIS A 12 -11.90 18.83 16.22
CA HIS A 12 -10.44 18.96 16.30
C HIS A 12 -9.85 18.60 17.68
N LEU A 13 -10.56 17.80 18.48
CA LEU A 13 -10.15 17.40 19.83
C LEU A 13 -9.18 16.21 19.84
N THR A 14 -8.88 15.61 18.68
CA THR A 14 -7.85 14.60 18.56
C THR A 14 -6.49 15.27 18.33
N PRO A 15 -5.47 15.02 19.17
CA PRO A 15 -4.14 15.57 18.95
C PRO A 15 -3.61 15.14 17.58
N LYS A 16 -3.05 16.08 16.81
CA LYS A 16 -2.40 15.75 15.53
C LYS A 16 -1.34 14.68 15.76
N TYR A 17 -1.28 13.70 14.86
CA TYR A 17 -0.28 12.64 14.96
C TYR A 17 1.12 13.25 14.77
N ASP A 18 2.01 12.96 15.70
CA ASP A 18 3.38 13.47 15.68
C ASP A 18 4.15 12.86 14.51
N GLN A 19 4.70 13.72 13.66
CA GLN A 19 5.46 13.30 12.49
C GLN A 19 6.83 12.72 12.87
N SER A 20 7.35 13.02 14.06
CA SER A 20 8.61 12.47 14.58
C SER A 20 8.54 10.96 14.81
N LEU A 21 7.33 10.43 15.06
CA LEU A 21 7.04 9.01 15.25
C LEU A 21 6.95 8.22 13.94
N ILE A 22 7.28 8.84 12.80
CA ILE A 22 7.28 8.20 11.49
C ILE A 22 8.72 7.97 11.04
N ILE A 23 9.10 6.70 10.96
CA ILE A 23 10.37 6.29 10.37
C ILE A 23 10.13 6.07 8.89
N ARG A 24 10.76 6.93 8.08
CA ARG A 24 10.50 7.02 6.65
C ARG A 24 11.58 6.33 5.84
N ASP A 25 11.20 5.91 4.64
CA ASP A 25 12.15 5.50 3.60
C ASP A 25 13.02 4.30 3.97
N VAL A 26 12.51 3.46 4.86
CA VAL A 26 13.20 2.25 5.33
C VAL A 26 13.30 1.26 4.17
N ALA A 27 14.51 1.02 3.68
CA ALA A 27 14.77 0.04 2.64
C ALA A 27 14.65 -1.38 3.24
N TYR A 28 13.79 -2.21 2.66
CA TYR A 28 13.57 -3.58 3.15
C TYR A 28 14.28 -4.65 2.30
N PHE A 29 14.81 -4.28 1.13
CA PHE A 29 15.50 -5.20 0.23
C PHE A 29 16.58 -4.48 -0.56
N SER A 30 17.77 -5.09 -0.62
CA SER A 30 18.97 -4.55 -1.27
C SER A 30 19.69 -5.59 -2.15
N GLY A 31 18.98 -6.65 -2.57
CA GLY A 31 19.53 -7.69 -3.44
C GLY A 31 19.74 -7.23 -4.89
N SER A 32 20.20 -8.15 -5.74
CA SER A 32 20.45 -7.87 -7.17
C SER A 32 19.19 -7.47 -7.95
N ASP A 33 18.02 -7.94 -7.52
CA ASP A 33 16.71 -7.59 -8.08
C ASP A 33 16.03 -6.40 -7.34
N ALA A 34 16.79 -5.64 -6.55
CA ALA A 34 16.24 -4.50 -5.82
C ALA A 34 15.78 -3.38 -6.76
N HIS A 35 14.67 -2.78 -6.40
CA HIS A 35 13.98 -1.71 -7.09
C HIS A 35 13.80 -0.51 -6.16
N GLY A 36 13.73 0.71 -6.70
CA GLY A 36 13.62 1.94 -5.89
C GLY A 36 12.36 2.02 -5.00
N ASN A 37 11.36 1.18 -5.28
CA ASN A 37 10.15 1.05 -4.47
C ASN A 37 10.28 0.04 -3.33
N ASN A 38 11.42 -0.64 -3.14
CA ASN A 38 11.64 -1.54 -2.01
C ASN A 38 11.85 -0.80 -0.69
N LYS A 39 10.83 -0.02 -0.32
CA LYS A 39 10.81 0.84 0.85
C LYS A 39 9.48 0.77 1.60
N LEU A 40 9.54 0.98 2.90
CA LEU A 40 8.37 1.08 3.78
C LEU A 40 8.50 2.28 4.74
N ASN A 41 7.39 2.64 5.35
CA ASN A 41 7.35 3.62 6.44
C ASN A 41 6.75 2.94 7.69
N ASN A 42 7.42 3.09 8.83
CA ASN A 42 6.91 2.66 10.13
C ASN A 42 6.27 3.86 10.84
N PHE A 43 5.05 3.67 11.35
CA PHE A 43 4.27 4.63 12.11
C PHE A 43 4.17 4.07 13.52
N LEU A 44 4.92 4.67 14.45
CA LEU A 44 5.02 4.20 15.82
C LEU A 44 3.87 4.73 16.68
N PRO A 45 3.35 3.92 17.62
CA PRO A 45 2.36 4.41 18.57
C PRO A 45 2.95 5.49 19.47
N PHE A 46 2.08 6.27 20.10
CA PHE A 46 2.53 7.24 21.10
C PHE A 46 3.25 6.51 22.24
N PRO A 47 4.32 7.09 22.81
CA PRO A 47 5.00 6.51 23.95
C PRO A 47 4.01 6.22 25.07
N LYS A 48 4.04 5.00 25.61
CA LYS A 48 3.34 4.70 26.85
C LYS A 48 3.96 5.55 27.96
N VAL A 49 3.15 6.00 28.92
CA VAL A 49 3.65 6.76 30.09
C VAL A 49 4.75 5.95 30.78
N ASP A 50 5.80 6.64 31.24
CA ASP A 50 7.06 6.05 31.69
C ASP A 50 6.88 4.85 32.64
N SER A 51 7.33 3.69 32.18
CA SER A 51 7.27 2.41 32.91
C SER A 51 8.15 2.37 34.16
N SER A 52 8.99 3.39 34.38
CA SER A 52 9.73 3.60 35.63
C SER A 52 8.83 3.93 36.84
N VAL A 53 7.60 4.36 36.58
CA VAL A 53 6.58 4.67 37.60
C VAL A 53 5.66 3.47 37.88
N LEU A 54 5.76 2.41 37.06
CA LEU A 54 4.92 1.22 37.17
C LEU A 54 5.44 0.26 38.23
N THR A 55 4.52 -0.39 38.92
CA THR A 55 4.82 -1.42 39.93
C THR A 55 5.46 -2.66 39.29
N SER A 56 6.15 -3.48 40.09
CA SER A 56 6.78 -4.72 39.61
C SER A 56 5.82 -5.69 38.92
N ASP A 57 4.55 -5.70 39.32
CA ASP A 57 3.51 -6.54 38.74
C ASP A 57 3.04 -6.00 37.37
N GLU A 58 2.98 -4.68 37.20
CA GLU A 58 2.66 -4.02 35.93
C GLU A 58 3.80 -4.13 34.91
N GLN A 59 5.07 -4.13 35.35
CA GLN A 59 6.23 -4.37 34.48
C GLN A 59 6.27 -5.80 33.92
N GLN A 60 5.72 -6.78 34.63
CA GLN A 60 5.63 -8.16 34.15
C GLN A 60 4.48 -8.33 33.14
N ASP A 61 3.44 -7.50 33.24
CA ASP A 61 2.30 -7.47 32.31
C ASP A 61 2.61 -6.67 31.02
N THR A 62 3.44 -5.63 31.09
CA THR A 62 3.96 -4.94 29.89
C THR A 62 4.89 -5.82 29.06
N ASN A 63 5.71 -6.67 29.70
CA ASN A 63 6.51 -7.68 29.02
C ASN A 63 5.67 -8.79 28.33
N LYS A 64 4.43 -9.02 28.79
CA LYS A 64 3.46 -9.91 28.13
C LYS A 64 2.72 -9.24 26.96
N ASN A 65 2.51 -7.92 27.01
CA ASN A 65 1.76 -7.16 26.02
C ASN A 65 2.66 -6.43 25.01
N LYS A 66 3.43 -7.21 24.24
CA LYS A 66 4.14 -6.70 23.06
C LYS A 66 3.15 -6.13 22.03
N ILE A 67 3.56 -5.11 21.31
CA ILE A 67 2.73 -4.32 20.41
C ILE A 67 2.53 -5.05 19.08
N PRO A 68 1.28 -5.36 18.68
CA PRO A 68 1.00 -5.97 17.38
C PRO A 68 1.29 -5.02 16.21
N ILE A 69 1.57 -5.61 15.04
CA ILE A 69 1.99 -4.88 13.84
C ILE A 69 0.91 -5.01 12.76
N ILE A 70 0.52 -3.90 12.15
CA ILE A 70 -0.38 -3.87 10.99
C ILE A 70 0.41 -3.43 9.77
N VAL A 71 0.63 -4.35 8.83
CA VAL A 71 1.28 -4.09 7.54
C VAL A 71 0.21 -3.79 6.49
N HIS A 72 0.14 -2.53 6.06
CA HIS A 72 -0.77 -2.06 5.05
C HIS A 72 -0.18 -2.16 3.64
N ILE A 73 -0.87 -2.91 2.77
CA ILE A 73 -0.55 -3.11 1.35
C ILE A 73 -1.46 -2.19 0.52
N PRO A 74 -0.94 -1.06 0.03
CA PRO A 74 -1.77 -0.06 -0.62
C PRO A 74 -2.22 -0.54 -2.00
N GLY A 75 -3.43 -0.15 -2.40
CA GLY A 75 -3.98 -0.42 -3.73
C GLY A 75 -3.45 0.49 -4.84
N GLY A 76 -4.20 0.54 -5.94
CA GLY A 76 -3.90 1.40 -7.09
C GLY A 76 -3.70 0.67 -8.41
N GLY A 77 -4.43 -0.44 -8.59
CA GLY A 77 -4.48 -1.19 -9.85
C GLY A 77 -3.12 -1.73 -10.28
N TRP A 78 -2.23 -2.06 -9.34
CA TRP A 78 -0.86 -2.55 -9.58
C TRP A 78 0.10 -1.57 -10.27
N ILE A 79 -0.40 -0.42 -10.78
CA ILE A 79 0.34 0.52 -11.62
C ILE A 79 0.69 1.85 -10.91
N ARG A 80 0.01 2.14 -9.79
CA ARG A 80 0.07 3.44 -9.10
C ARG A 80 -0.04 3.27 -7.60
N SER A 81 1.06 3.32 -6.87
CA SER A 81 1.02 3.40 -5.41
C SER A 81 2.34 3.89 -4.82
N SER A 82 2.32 4.28 -3.56
CA SER A 82 3.52 4.57 -2.77
C SER A 82 3.14 4.66 -1.30
N ARG A 83 4.07 4.27 -0.42
CA ARG A 83 4.02 4.49 1.04
C ARG A 83 3.90 5.96 1.45
N THR A 84 4.10 6.90 0.52
CA THR A 84 3.97 8.35 0.73
C THR A 84 2.68 8.94 0.16
N ASN A 85 1.85 8.13 -0.51
CA ASN A 85 0.66 8.62 -1.20
C ASN A 85 -0.51 8.83 -0.24
N GLU A 86 -0.59 10.03 0.33
CA GLU A 86 -1.68 10.46 1.22
C GLU A 86 -3.05 10.36 0.57
N TRP A 87 -3.15 10.71 -0.71
CA TRP A 87 -4.40 10.66 -1.47
C TRP A 87 -5.00 9.26 -1.58
N ARG A 88 -4.13 8.23 -1.62
CA ARG A 88 -4.55 6.82 -1.64
C ARG A 88 -4.72 6.19 -0.27
N GLY A 89 -4.53 6.96 0.79
CA GLY A 89 -4.86 6.58 2.16
C GLY A 89 -3.83 5.73 2.89
N GLY A 90 -2.76 5.26 2.24
CA GLY A 90 -1.73 4.41 2.87
C GLY A 90 -1.15 5.02 4.17
N PRO A 91 -0.55 6.22 4.12
CA PRO A 91 -0.04 6.88 5.33
C PRO A 91 -1.13 7.18 6.36
N THR A 92 -2.37 7.44 5.92
CA THR A 92 -3.50 7.65 6.82
C THR A 92 -3.82 6.38 7.61
N VAL A 93 -3.83 5.22 6.96
CA VAL A 93 -3.99 3.92 7.66
C VAL A 93 -2.86 3.74 8.67
N GLY A 94 -1.61 3.95 8.27
CA GLY A 94 -0.45 3.85 9.18
C GLY A 94 -0.60 4.71 10.44
N ARG A 95 -0.98 5.98 10.29
CA ARG A 95 -1.25 6.88 11.43
C ARG A 95 -2.42 6.46 12.30
N MET A 96 -3.48 5.89 11.70
CA MET A 96 -4.63 5.42 12.46
C MET A 96 -4.28 4.18 13.26
N CYS A 97 -3.54 3.22 12.70
CA CYS A 97 -3.00 2.08 13.43
C CYS A 97 -2.15 2.52 14.63
N ALA A 98 -1.22 3.46 14.40
CA ALA A 98 -0.38 4.03 15.44
C ALA A 98 -1.17 4.71 16.58
N ARG A 99 -2.22 5.45 16.24
CA ARG A 99 -3.10 6.09 17.23
C ARG A 99 -3.85 5.10 18.11
N GLU A 100 -4.20 3.95 17.57
CA GLU A 100 -4.90 2.88 18.30
C GLU A 100 -3.92 1.94 19.04
N GLY A 101 -2.63 2.29 19.10
CA GLY A 101 -1.63 1.53 19.85
C GLY A 101 -0.99 0.37 19.09
N PHE A 102 -1.19 0.27 17.77
CA PHE A 102 -0.51 -0.70 16.90
C PHE A 102 0.72 -0.07 16.26
N ILE A 103 1.67 -0.88 15.78
CA ILE A 103 2.68 -0.38 14.85
C ILE A 103 2.09 -0.44 13.44
N GLY A 104 1.89 0.73 12.82
CA GLY A 104 1.44 0.80 11.43
C GLY A 104 2.63 0.74 10.49
N VAL A 105 2.65 -0.18 9.53
CA VAL A 105 3.69 -0.26 8.50
C VAL A 105 3.03 -0.08 7.14
N VAL A 106 3.49 0.88 6.33
CA VAL A 106 2.97 1.09 4.98
C VAL A 106 4.05 0.75 3.97
N VAL A 107 3.78 -0.30 3.18
CA VAL A 107 4.78 -0.88 2.26
C VAL A 107 4.60 -0.33 0.84
N SER A 108 5.71 -0.07 0.16
CA SER A 108 5.74 0.08 -1.29
C SER A 108 6.27 -1.18 -1.94
N TYR A 109 5.80 -1.49 -3.13
CA TYR A 109 6.26 -2.60 -3.97
C TYR A 109 6.44 -2.07 -5.40
N ARG A 110 7.18 -2.80 -6.23
CA ARG A 110 7.35 -2.44 -7.63
C ARG A 110 6.00 -2.46 -8.36
N LEU A 111 5.84 -1.57 -9.34
CA LEU A 111 4.55 -1.35 -10.01
C LEU A 111 4.60 -1.80 -11.46
N ALA A 112 3.49 -2.34 -11.94
CA ALA A 112 3.28 -2.68 -13.34
C ALA A 112 3.23 -1.42 -14.22
N ARG A 113 3.44 -1.64 -15.51
CA ARG A 113 3.33 -0.59 -16.51
C ARG A 113 1.85 -0.28 -16.78
N THR A 114 1.56 0.98 -17.11
CA THR A 114 0.24 1.32 -17.64
C THR A 114 0.14 0.80 -19.08
N SER A 115 -0.87 0.01 -19.40
CA SER A 115 -1.07 -0.48 -20.77
C SER A 115 -1.29 0.69 -21.74
N LEU A 116 -0.89 0.52 -23.01
CA LEU A 116 -1.11 1.54 -24.04
C LEU A 116 -2.59 1.87 -24.18
N VAL A 117 -3.45 0.85 -24.11
CA VAL A 117 -4.91 1.00 -24.17
C VAL A 117 -5.41 1.84 -23.00
N SER A 118 -4.98 1.53 -21.77
CA SER A 118 -5.31 2.35 -20.59
C SER A 118 -4.87 3.80 -20.77
N PHE A 119 -3.64 4.02 -21.23
CA PHE A 119 -3.12 5.36 -21.45
C PHE A 119 -3.96 6.14 -22.46
N LEU A 120 -4.24 5.55 -23.62
CA LEU A 120 -5.06 6.17 -24.66
C LEU A 120 -6.49 6.43 -24.18
N ALA A 121 -7.11 5.49 -23.45
CA ALA A 121 -8.46 5.69 -22.93
C ALA A 121 -8.54 6.84 -21.90
N TRP A 122 -7.56 6.95 -20.99
CA TRP A 122 -7.46 8.10 -20.08
C TRP A 122 -7.23 9.40 -20.84
N SER A 123 -6.41 9.36 -21.90
CA SER A 123 -6.13 10.50 -22.78
C SER A 123 -7.39 10.94 -23.53
N CYS A 124 -8.19 10.02 -24.05
CA CYS A 124 -9.45 10.33 -24.69
C CYS A 124 -10.47 10.89 -23.69
N SER A 125 -10.55 10.32 -22.49
CA SER A 125 -11.49 10.78 -21.46
C SER A 125 -11.18 12.20 -20.98
N LEU A 126 -9.90 12.50 -20.69
CA LEU A 126 -9.44 13.86 -20.39
C LEU A 126 -9.54 14.76 -21.62
N GLY A 127 -9.27 14.21 -22.80
CA GLY A 127 -9.38 14.87 -24.09
C GLY A 127 -10.81 15.33 -24.36
N LEU A 128 -11.86 14.60 -24.00
CA LEU A 128 -13.25 15.02 -24.16
C LEU A 128 -13.61 16.19 -23.22
N ILE A 129 -13.12 16.15 -21.98
CA ILE A 129 -13.26 17.27 -21.03
C ILE A 129 -12.52 18.50 -21.57
N ILE A 130 -11.33 18.30 -22.12
CA ILE A 130 -10.51 19.37 -22.69
C ILE A 130 -11.07 19.84 -24.03
N ILE A 131 -11.68 19.01 -24.88
CA ILE A 131 -12.33 19.42 -26.14
C ILE A 131 -13.52 20.33 -25.83
N GLY A 132 -14.28 20.04 -24.76
CA GLY A 132 -15.31 20.94 -24.26
C GLY A 132 -14.77 22.32 -23.85
N ILE A 133 -13.53 22.37 -23.35
CA ILE A 133 -12.81 23.61 -23.01
C ILE A 133 -12.05 24.18 -24.22
N ALA A 134 -11.64 23.37 -25.18
CA ALA A 134 -10.69 23.73 -26.24
C ALA A 134 -11.37 24.28 -27.50
N LEU A 135 -12.71 24.28 -27.54
CA LEU A 135 -13.46 25.18 -28.40
C LEU A 135 -13.19 26.68 -28.06
N LEU A 136 -12.47 26.98 -26.96
CA LEU A 136 -12.02 28.33 -26.60
C LEU A 136 -10.67 28.74 -27.24
N SER A 137 -9.76 27.82 -27.61
CA SER A 137 -8.48 28.16 -28.28
C SER A 137 -7.68 26.94 -28.81
N TRP A 138 -7.16 27.05 -30.03
CA TRP A 138 -6.25 26.09 -30.67
C TRP A 138 -4.93 25.87 -29.91
N GLN A 139 -4.44 26.88 -29.17
CA GLN A 139 -3.19 26.77 -28.41
C GLN A 139 -3.30 25.76 -27.25
N LEU A 140 -4.49 25.62 -26.66
CA LEU A 140 -4.77 24.65 -25.60
C LEU A 140 -4.76 23.22 -26.14
N ILE A 141 -5.23 23.01 -27.38
CA ILE A 141 -5.19 21.71 -28.05
C ILE A 141 -3.74 21.27 -28.27
N THR A 142 -2.91 22.15 -28.84
CA THR A 142 -1.50 21.85 -29.11
C THR A 142 -0.71 21.62 -27.82
N GLY A 143 -0.98 22.41 -26.76
CA GLY A 143 -0.36 22.23 -25.45
C GLY A 143 -0.72 20.91 -24.80
N TYR A 144 -1.99 20.50 -24.89
CA TYR A 144 -2.45 19.21 -24.39
C TYR A 144 -1.78 18.04 -25.12
N VAL A 145 -1.75 18.05 -26.46
CA VAL A 145 -1.12 16.99 -27.26
C VAL A 145 0.37 16.87 -26.92
N ALA A 146 1.09 17.99 -26.80
CA ALA A 146 2.50 18.00 -26.41
C ALA A 146 2.72 17.46 -24.98
N PHE A 147 1.88 17.88 -24.02
CA PHE A 147 1.93 17.36 -22.65
C PHE A 147 1.69 15.85 -22.61
N MET A 148 0.71 15.34 -23.36
CA MET A 148 0.41 13.91 -23.42
C MET A 148 1.53 13.11 -24.10
N ALA A 149 2.14 13.62 -25.18
CA ALA A 149 3.30 13.01 -25.81
C ALA A 149 4.50 12.93 -24.85
N PHE A 150 4.74 14.01 -24.09
CA PHE A 150 5.79 14.04 -23.07
C PHE A 150 5.50 13.05 -21.92
N ALA A 151 4.27 13.04 -21.38
CA ALA A 151 3.87 12.10 -20.33
C ALA A 151 3.97 10.63 -20.79
N TYR A 152 3.67 10.37 -22.06
CA TYR A 152 3.83 9.04 -22.66
C TYR A 152 5.31 8.64 -22.79
N ALA A 153 6.14 9.52 -23.34
CA ALA A 153 7.58 9.30 -23.43
C ALA A 153 8.19 9.07 -22.04
N TYR A 154 7.81 9.89 -21.05
CA TYR A 154 8.22 9.71 -19.67
C TYR A 154 7.79 8.35 -19.09
N ASN A 155 6.55 7.91 -19.35
CA ASN A 155 6.08 6.59 -18.93
C ASN A 155 6.88 5.44 -19.57
N LEU A 156 7.24 5.59 -20.84
CA LEU A 156 7.90 4.55 -21.64
C LEU A 156 9.41 4.46 -21.35
N PHE A 157 10.08 5.60 -21.18
CA PHE A 157 11.52 5.68 -21.00
C PHE A 157 11.97 5.67 -19.52
N TYR A 158 11.16 6.23 -18.60
CA TYR A 158 11.59 6.45 -17.22
C TYR A 158 11.04 5.42 -16.21
N LYS A 159 9.98 4.66 -16.57
CA LYS A 159 9.25 3.77 -15.65
C LYS A 159 9.58 2.27 -15.78
N VAL A 160 10.81 1.92 -16.17
CA VAL A 160 11.49 0.59 -16.08
C VAL A 160 11.55 -0.25 -17.37
N ARG A 161 12.72 -0.90 -17.58
CA ARG A 161 13.16 -1.70 -18.75
C ARG A 161 12.63 -3.16 -18.78
N VAL A 162 11.93 -3.62 -17.74
CA VAL A 162 11.48 -5.02 -17.58
C VAL A 162 10.00 -5.04 -17.15
N PRO A 163 9.13 -5.86 -17.77
CA PRO A 163 7.74 -5.97 -17.35
C PRO A 163 7.64 -6.51 -15.92
N VAL A 164 6.95 -5.78 -15.06
CA VAL A 164 6.67 -6.19 -13.68
C VAL A 164 5.40 -7.03 -13.65
N LEU A 165 5.53 -8.30 -13.28
CA LEU A 165 4.44 -9.24 -13.05
C LEU A 165 3.99 -9.24 -11.58
N VAL A 166 2.82 -9.83 -11.33
CA VAL A 166 2.25 -9.96 -9.98
C VAL A 166 3.19 -10.73 -9.06
N GLU A 167 3.86 -11.77 -9.56
CA GLU A 167 4.84 -12.56 -8.79
C GLU A 167 5.97 -11.71 -8.21
N HIS A 168 6.50 -10.75 -8.97
CA HIS A 168 7.54 -9.86 -8.48
C HIS A 168 7.01 -8.92 -7.37
N MET A 169 5.73 -8.53 -7.43
CA MET A 169 5.11 -7.74 -6.36
C MET A 169 4.92 -8.57 -5.09
N LEU A 170 4.59 -9.85 -5.22
CA LEU A 170 4.48 -10.77 -4.10
C LEU A 170 5.84 -11.03 -3.46
N ASP A 171 6.89 -11.20 -4.27
CA ASP A 171 8.27 -11.34 -3.77
C ASP A 171 8.72 -10.08 -3.01
N ASP A 172 8.42 -8.88 -3.52
CA ASP A 172 8.66 -7.62 -2.81
C ASP A 172 7.93 -7.56 -1.45
N LEU A 173 6.67 -8.01 -1.41
CA LEU A 173 5.88 -8.04 -0.17
C LEU A 173 6.42 -9.07 0.83
N CYS A 174 6.88 -10.24 0.36
CA CYS A 174 7.58 -11.21 1.20
C CYS A 174 8.85 -10.60 1.81
N HIS A 175 9.69 -9.96 1.00
CA HIS A 175 10.89 -9.28 1.52
C HIS A 175 10.54 -8.20 2.55
N ALA A 176 9.46 -7.44 2.34
CA ALA A 176 8.99 -6.46 3.31
C ALA A 176 8.55 -7.11 4.63
N LEU A 177 7.85 -8.26 4.58
CA LEU A 177 7.43 -8.97 5.79
C LEU A 177 8.60 -9.60 6.54
N VAL A 178 9.57 -10.17 5.83
CA VAL A 178 10.83 -10.66 6.41
C VAL A 178 11.57 -9.52 7.10
N TYR A 179 11.68 -8.37 6.43
CA TYR A 179 12.30 -7.19 7.02
C TYR A 179 11.58 -6.73 8.29
N VAL A 180 10.25 -6.59 8.23
CA VAL A 180 9.44 -6.18 9.39
C VAL A 180 9.66 -7.16 10.54
N ARG A 181 9.62 -8.46 10.29
CA ARG A 181 9.84 -9.45 11.34
C ARG A 181 11.23 -9.32 11.98
N ASN A 182 12.27 -9.13 11.18
CA ASN A 182 13.66 -9.20 11.63
C ASN A 182 14.16 -7.87 12.23
N HIS A 183 13.62 -6.73 11.79
CA HIS A 183 14.19 -5.41 12.07
C HIS A 183 13.22 -4.42 12.74
N ILE A 184 11.93 -4.76 12.92
CA ILE A 184 10.98 -3.82 13.55
C ILE A 184 11.36 -3.49 15.00
N ASN A 185 11.96 -4.43 15.73
CA ASN A 185 12.38 -4.20 17.12
C ASN A 185 13.54 -3.21 17.25
N GLU A 186 14.32 -2.97 16.19
CA GLU A 186 15.33 -1.90 16.16
C GLU A 186 14.70 -0.51 16.25
N HIS A 187 13.48 -0.39 15.76
CA HIS A 187 12.71 0.85 15.71
C HIS A 187 11.67 0.96 16.83
N SER A 188 11.18 -0.18 17.32
CA SER A 188 10.18 -0.28 18.38
C SER A 188 10.47 -1.53 19.21
N PRO A 189 11.24 -1.42 20.30
CA PRO A 189 11.64 -2.56 21.12
C PRO A 189 10.47 -3.42 21.62
N ASP A 190 9.33 -2.77 21.88
CA ASP A 190 8.10 -3.41 22.36
C ASP A 190 7.30 -4.13 21.26
N ALA A 191 7.72 -4.08 19.99
CA ALA A 191 7.02 -4.73 18.88
C ALA A 191 6.94 -6.25 19.05
N ASN A 192 5.83 -6.85 18.62
CA ASN A 192 5.66 -8.29 18.52
C ASN A 192 5.80 -8.75 17.05
N PRO A 193 6.99 -9.20 16.62
CA PRO A 193 7.21 -9.64 15.23
C PRO A 193 6.44 -10.92 14.86
N ASP A 194 5.87 -11.64 15.85
CA ASP A 194 5.04 -12.82 15.62
C ASP A 194 3.53 -12.50 15.59
N GLN A 195 3.14 -11.24 15.76
CA GLN A 195 1.75 -10.77 15.64
C GLN A 195 1.59 -9.74 14.52
N ILE A 196 1.78 -10.18 13.29
CA ILE A 196 1.60 -9.36 12.09
C ILE A 196 0.17 -9.55 11.57
N PHE A 197 -0.51 -8.45 11.30
CA PHE A 197 -1.79 -8.40 10.60
C PHE A 197 -1.59 -7.70 9.26
N LEU A 198 -2.15 -8.25 8.20
CA LEU A 198 -2.17 -7.56 6.90
C LEU A 198 -3.43 -6.71 6.82
N SER A 199 -3.27 -5.48 6.34
CA SER A 199 -4.38 -4.62 5.91
C SER A 199 -4.14 -4.27 4.45
N ASP A 200 -5.21 -4.10 3.70
CA ASP A 200 -5.06 -3.85 2.27
C ASP A 200 -6.22 -3.02 1.72
N HIS A 201 -6.12 -2.63 0.45
CA HIS A 201 -7.19 -1.97 -0.27
C HIS A 201 -7.13 -2.28 -1.77
N SER A 202 -8.26 -2.63 -2.40
CA SER A 202 -8.39 -2.77 -3.85
C SER A 202 -7.37 -3.77 -4.44
N ALA A 203 -6.50 -3.33 -5.36
CA ALA A 203 -5.43 -4.16 -5.91
C ALA A 203 -4.44 -4.68 -4.84
N GLY A 204 -4.33 -4.01 -3.69
CA GLY A 204 -3.54 -4.50 -2.55
C GLY A 204 -4.20 -5.71 -1.89
N ALA A 205 -5.53 -5.78 -1.87
CA ALA A 205 -6.28 -6.91 -1.32
C ALA A 205 -6.10 -8.17 -2.18
N HIS A 206 -6.00 -7.98 -3.49
CA HIS A 206 -5.62 -9.04 -4.41
C HIS A 206 -4.26 -9.63 -4.02
N LEU A 207 -3.25 -8.77 -3.83
CA LEU A 207 -1.90 -9.19 -3.47
C LEU A 207 -1.86 -9.84 -2.09
N ALA A 208 -2.48 -9.23 -1.08
CA ALA A 208 -2.54 -9.76 0.29
C ALA A 208 -3.20 -11.15 0.33
N SER A 209 -4.31 -11.32 -0.39
CA SER A 209 -5.03 -12.60 -0.45
C SER A 209 -4.21 -13.67 -1.15
N LEU A 210 -3.59 -13.35 -2.29
CA LEU A 210 -2.75 -14.28 -3.03
C LEU A 210 -1.52 -14.70 -2.20
N LEU A 211 -0.91 -13.74 -1.50
CA LEU A 211 0.24 -13.95 -0.62
C LEU A 211 -0.06 -14.94 0.52
N VAL A 212 -1.24 -14.86 1.15
CA VAL A 212 -1.59 -15.76 2.28
C VAL A 212 -2.17 -17.10 1.85
N LEU A 213 -2.81 -17.16 0.67
CA LEU A 213 -3.41 -18.39 0.15
C LEU A 213 -2.39 -19.29 -0.55
N ASP A 214 -1.42 -18.70 -1.26
CA ASP A 214 -0.34 -19.44 -1.88
C ASP A 214 0.92 -19.41 -1.00
N LYS A 215 1.06 -20.46 -0.18
CA LYS A 215 2.18 -20.61 0.76
C LYS A 215 3.54 -20.70 0.08
N SER A 216 3.60 -20.99 -1.23
CA SER A 216 4.88 -21.10 -1.95
C SER A 216 5.69 -19.81 -1.89
N TYR A 217 5.02 -18.65 -1.88
CA TYR A 217 5.67 -17.35 -1.71
C TYR A 217 6.35 -17.22 -0.34
N PHE A 218 5.72 -17.67 0.73
CA PHE A 218 6.33 -17.66 2.06
C PHE A 218 7.47 -18.67 2.19
N HIS A 219 7.31 -19.87 1.64
CA HIS A 219 8.38 -20.88 1.65
C HIS A 219 9.64 -20.43 0.91
N ARG A 220 9.51 -19.78 -0.26
CA ARG A 220 10.66 -19.28 -1.04
C ARG A 220 11.47 -18.19 -0.33
N HIS A 221 10.86 -17.50 0.63
CA HIS A 221 11.47 -16.39 1.38
C HIS A 221 11.73 -16.72 2.85
N GLU A 222 11.68 -18.01 3.22
CA GLU A 222 11.89 -18.48 4.60
C GLU A 222 10.99 -17.79 5.64
N PHE A 223 9.81 -17.32 5.20
CA PHE A 223 8.84 -16.67 6.05
C PHE A 223 7.78 -17.67 6.50
N SER A 224 7.36 -17.63 7.77
CA SER A 224 6.31 -18.53 8.25
C SER A 224 4.94 -17.85 8.21
N LEU A 225 3.97 -18.51 7.58
CA LEU A 225 2.57 -18.07 7.59
C LEU A 225 2.02 -17.88 9.02
N SER A 226 2.56 -18.61 10.01
CA SER A 226 2.14 -18.50 11.42
C SER A 226 2.35 -17.11 12.03
N ASN A 227 3.23 -16.29 11.44
CA ASN A 227 3.47 -14.92 11.86
C ASN A 227 2.35 -13.96 11.43
N VAL A 228 1.59 -14.33 10.40
CA VAL A 228 0.43 -13.57 9.96
C VAL A 228 -0.81 -14.06 10.72
N ARG A 229 -1.32 -13.23 11.61
CA ARG A 229 -2.47 -13.52 12.48
C ARG A 229 -3.82 -13.26 11.83
N GLY A 230 -3.85 -12.48 10.76
CA GLY A 230 -5.07 -12.19 10.01
C GLY A 230 -4.85 -11.23 8.85
N VAL A 231 -5.86 -11.14 7.98
CA VAL A 231 -5.90 -10.24 6.83
C VAL A 231 -7.20 -9.43 6.88
N ILE A 232 -7.09 -8.12 6.77
CA ILE A 232 -8.20 -7.17 6.70
C ILE A 232 -8.38 -6.77 5.25
N ALA A 233 -9.14 -7.59 4.53
CA ALA A 233 -9.33 -7.47 3.09
C ALA A 233 -10.41 -6.42 2.75
N THR A 234 -10.02 -5.28 2.16
CA THR A 234 -10.96 -4.17 1.86
C THR A 234 -11.14 -3.89 0.37
N SER A 235 -12.39 -3.96 -0.08
CA SER A 235 -12.80 -3.63 -1.47
C SER A 235 -11.93 -4.29 -2.55
N GLY A 236 -11.53 -5.55 -2.30
CA GLY A 236 -10.56 -6.27 -3.12
C GLY A 236 -11.09 -6.81 -4.45
N ILE A 237 -10.15 -7.10 -5.35
CA ILE A 237 -10.41 -7.78 -6.62
C ILE A 237 -9.69 -9.13 -6.57
N TYR A 238 -10.43 -10.23 -6.51
CA TYR A 238 -9.84 -11.57 -6.29
C TYR A 238 -9.81 -12.46 -7.55
N SER A 239 -10.45 -12.01 -8.63
CA SER A 239 -10.46 -12.70 -9.92
C SER A 239 -10.06 -11.72 -11.02
N LEU A 240 -8.91 -11.96 -11.66
CA LEU A 240 -8.48 -11.16 -12.81
C LEU A 240 -9.15 -11.57 -14.12
N THR A 241 -9.72 -12.78 -14.16
CA THR A 241 -10.43 -13.26 -15.34
C THR A 241 -11.85 -12.69 -15.37
N ASN A 242 -12.58 -12.79 -14.26
CA ASN A 242 -13.98 -12.39 -14.17
C ASN A 242 -14.23 -11.55 -12.90
N PRO A 243 -13.67 -10.34 -12.80
CA PRO A 243 -13.72 -9.54 -11.58
C PRO A 243 -15.10 -9.00 -11.21
N ILE A 244 -16.00 -8.80 -12.19
CA ILE A 244 -17.24 -8.06 -11.98
C ILE A 244 -18.48 -8.98 -12.06
N HIS A 245 -18.46 -9.92 -13.00
CA HIS A 245 -19.52 -10.91 -13.18
C HIS A 245 -18.93 -12.26 -13.61
N ASP A 246 -19.58 -13.37 -13.28
CA ASP A 246 -19.08 -14.72 -13.59
C ASP A 246 -19.02 -15.03 -15.10
N SER A 247 -19.63 -14.20 -15.95
CA SER A 247 -19.58 -14.36 -17.40
C SER A 247 -18.30 -13.81 -18.03
N LYS A 248 -17.56 -14.67 -18.74
CA LYS A 248 -16.36 -14.29 -19.51
C LYS A 248 -16.64 -13.31 -20.64
N MET A 249 -17.86 -13.28 -21.17
CA MET A 249 -18.28 -12.39 -22.26
C MET A 249 -18.93 -11.09 -21.76
N ASN A 250 -18.93 -10.85 -20.45
CA ASN A 250 -19.43 -9.59 -19.92
C ASN A 250 -18.53 -8.43 -20.38
N ILE A 251 -19.14 -7.37 -20.94
CA ILE A 251 -18.42 -6.21 -21.48
C ILE A 251 -17.57 -5.49 -20.43
N GLN A 252 -17.98 -5.52 -19.16
CA GLN A 252 -17.22 -4.92 -18.06
C GLN A 252 -15.95 -5.73 -17.75
N ASN A 253 -16.01 -7.07 -17.83
CA ASN A 253 -14.83 -7.93 -17.73
C ASN A 253 -13.90 -7.76 -18.94
N LEU A 254 -14.46 -7.58 -20.15
CA LEU A 254 -13.67 -7.29 -21.35
C LEU A 254 -12.92 -5.96 -21.21
N ILE A 255 -13.62 -4.90 -20.78
CA ILE A 255 -13.02 -3.60 -20.48
C ILE A 255 -11.94 -3.75 -19.41
N PHE A 256 -12.21 -4.45 -18.31
CA PHE A 256 -11.21 -4.68 -17.27
C PHE A 256 -9.93 -5.30 -17.83
N ARG A 257 -10.05 -6.39 -18.61
CA ARG A 257 -8.87 -7.04 -19.21
C ARG A 257 -8.11 -6.08 -20.12
N LEU A 258 -8.78 -5.34 -21.00
CA LEU A 258 -8.12 -4.35 -21.87
C LEU A 258 -7.31 -3.29 -21.11
N PHE A 259 -7.74 -2.90 -19.92
CA PHE A 259 -7.04 -1.90 -19.12
C PHE A 259 -5.90 -2.49 -18.28
N TYR A 260 -5.97 -3.77 -17.89
CA TYR A 260 -5.09 -4.38 -16.89
C TYR A 260 -4.31 -5.63 -17.35
N SER A 261 -4.53 -6.14 -18.56
CA SER A 261 -3.71 -7.17 -19.23
C SER A 261 -2.62 -6.54 -20.08
#